data_AF-A0A972XU45-F1
#
_entry.id   AF-A0A972XU45-F1
#
_cell.length_a   1.000
_cell.length_b   1.000
_cell.length_c   1.000
_cell.angle_alpha   90.00
_cell.angle_beta   90.00
_cell.angle_gamma   90.00
#
_symmetry.space_group_name_H-M   'P 1'
#
loop_
_entity.id
_entity.type
_entity.pdbx_description
1 polymer ?
#
loop_
_entity_poly.entity_id
_entity_poly.type
_entity_poly.pdbx_seq_one_letter_code
_entity_poly.pdbx_strand_id
1 'polypeptide(L)'
;YCTLYGDMAGGFAVIKDLLKTTVFKLARWRNENNPYSTCDKPIPERIITRPPSAELRADQTDQDSLPPYEVLDAILTRYMENDESIESMVAAGFDAAVVERITRLIKINEYKRRQAPIGIRVSHRSFGKDWRYPVTSQFRA
;
A
#
# COMPACT_ATOMS: atom_id res chain seq x y z
N TYR A 1 -4.05 -4.32 0.64
CA TYR A 1 -4.99 -5.46 0.72
C TYR A 1 -4.27 -6.67 0.19
N CYS A 2 -4.47 -7.82 0.82
CA CYS A 2 -3.83 -9.08 0.43
C CYS A 2 -4.55 -10.28 1.06
N THR A 3 -4.45 -11.40 0.37
CA THR A 3 -4.95 -12.72 0.70
C THR A 3 -3.77 -13.59 1.16
N LEU A 4 -3.85 -14.09 2.39
CA LEU A 4 -2.84 -15.03 2.90
C LEU A 4 -2.85 -16.30 2.03
N TYR A 5 -1.65 -16.75 1.67
CA TYR A 5 -1.43 -17.89 0.77
C TYR A 5 -2.00 -17.70 -0.66
N GLY A 6 -2.50 -16.50 -0.98
CA GLY A 6 -2.83 -16.05 -2.33
C GLY A 6 -1.71 -15.17 -2.89
N ASP A 7 -1.99 -13.89 -3.13
CA ASP A 7 -1.01 -12.91 -3.65
C ASP A 7 0.24 -12.74 -2.78
N MET A 8 0.18 -13.11 -1.50
CA MET A 8 1.35 -13.06 -0.61
C MET A 8 2.30 -14.26 -0.76
N ALA A 9 1.90 -15.32 -1.45
CA ALA A 9 2.71 -16.52 -1.60
C ALA A 9 3.88 -16.25 -2.58
N GLY A 10 5.12 -16.29 -2.07
CA GLY A 10 6.32 -16.11 -2.88
C GLY A 10 7.58 -16.05 -2.03
N GLY A 11 8.75 -16.14 -2.66
CA GLY A 11 10.05 -16.06 -1.98
C GLY A 11 10.56 -14.64 -1.75
N PHE A 12 10.12 -13.67 -2.58
CA PHE A 12 10.58 -12.29 -2.55
C PHE A 12 9.52 -11.35 -3.12
N ALA A 13 9.16 -10.28 -2.39
CA ALA A 13 8.18 -9.29 -2.81
C ALA A 13 8.87 -7.99 -3.26
N VAL A 14 9.08 -7.86 -4.57
CA VAL A 14 9.87 -6.79 -5.21
C VAL A 14 9.33 -5.39 -4.89
N ILE A 15 8.01 -5.22 -4.93
CA ILE A 15 7.34 -3.93 -4.74
C ILE A 15 6.67 -3.79 -3.36
N LYS A 16 7.10 -4.59 -2.37
CA LYS A 16 6.49 -4.66 -1.04
C LYS A 16 6.39 -3.31 -0.33
N ASP A 17 7.40 -2.45 -0.51
CA ASP A 17 7.54 -1.17 0.17
C ASP A 17 7.17 0.03 -0.71
N LEU A 18 6.41 -0.22 -1.79
CA LEU A 18 5.89 0.82 -2.66
C LEU A 18 4.38 1.02 -2.44
N LEU A 19 4.01 2.26 -2.12
CA LEU A 19 2.62 2.70 -2.13
C LEU A 19 2.03 2.66 -3.55
N LYS A 20 0.71 2.52 -3.67
CA LYS A 20 0.06 2.25 -4.96
C LYS A 20 0.25 3.42 -5.94
N THR A 21 0.12 4.65 -5.45
CA THR A 21 0.39 5.86 -6.21
C THR A 21 1.83 5.91 -6.72
N THR A 22 2.80 5.43 -5.94
CA THR A 22 4.21 5.32 -6.36
C THR A 22 4.40 4.25 -7.43
N VAL A 23 3.71 3.10 -7.35
CA VAL A 23 3.72 2.09 -8.41
C VAL A 23 3.25 2.67 -9.74
N PHE A 24 2.16 3.45 -9.74
CA PHE A 24 1.68 4.11 -10.97
C PHE A 24 2.69 5.15 -11.50
N LYS A 25 3.32 5.94 -10.62
CA LYS A 25 4.37 6.89 -11.01
C LYS A 25 5.57 6.18 -11.66
N LEU A 26 6.02 5.08 -11.08
CA LEU A 26 7.14 4.28 -11.60
C LEU A 26 6.80 3.59 -12.92
N ALA A 27 5.55 3.13 -13.09
CA ALA A 27 5.10 2.55 -14.35
C ALA A 27 5.14 3.57 -15.51
N ARG A 28 4.66 4.80 -15.27
CA ARG A 28 4.75 5.90 -16.24
C ARG A 28 6.20 6.25 -16.54
N TRP A 29 7.00 6.44 -15.49
CA TRP A 29 8.43 6.72 -15.63
C TRP A 29 9.14 5.64 -16.46
N ARG A 30 8.87 4.35 -16.22
CA ARG A 30 9.49 3.26 -16.99
C ARG A 30 9.05 3.21 -18.46
N ASN A 31 7.87 3.70 -18.81
CA ASN A 31 7.44 3.82 -20.21
C ASN A 31 7.98 5.09 -20.90
N GLU A 32 8.30 6.12 -20.13
CA GLU A 32 8.90 7.37 -20.62
C GLU A 32 10.43 7.26 -20.73
N ASN A 33 11.04 6.32 -20.01
CA ASN A 33 12.47 6.12 -19.94
C ASN A 33 12.84 4.69 -20.32
N ASN A 34 13.84 4.52 -21.19
CA ASN A 34 14.41 3.22 -21.53
C ASN A 34 15.85 3.09 -20.97
N PRO A 35 16.03 3.08 -19.64
CA PRO A 35 17.36 3.12 -19.01
C PRO A 35 18.21 1.88 -19.30
N TYR A 36 17.60 0.80 -19.78
CA TYR A 36 18.26 -0.48 -20.05
C TYR A 36 18.35 -0.81 -21.54
N SER A 37 17.90 0.09 -22.42
CA SER A 37 17.85 -0.14 -23.88
C SER A 37 17.20 -1.48 -24.28
N THR A 38 16.23 -1.96 -23.49
CA THR A 38 15.60 -3.28 -23.69
C THR A 38 14.28 -3.18 -24.43
N CYS A 39 13.43 -2.25 -24.01
CA CYS A 39 12.10 -2.04 -24.55
C CYS A 39 11.62 -0.64 -24.18
N ASP A 40 11.08 0.07 -25.17
CA ASP A 40 10.66 1.48 -25.02
C ASP A 40 9.46 1.63 -24.10
N LYS A 41 8.39 0.85 -24.32
CA LYS A 41 7.14 0.92 -23.54
C LYS A 41 6.69 -0.47 -23.10
N PRO A 42 7.37 -1.09 -22.12
CA PRO A 42 7.09 -2.46 -21.73
C PRO A 42 5.75 -2.65 -21.03
N ILE A 43 5.16 -1.58 -20.45
CA ILE A 43 3.90 -1.66 -19.69
C ILE A 43 2.76 -1.13 -20.58
N PRO A 44 1.77 -1.96 -20.97
CA PRO A 44 0.63 -1.48 -21.75
C PRO A 44 -0.15 -0.38 -21.04
N GLU A 45 -0.44 0.72 -21.75
CA GLU A 45 -1.12 1.91 -21.19
C GLU A 45 -2.46 1.56 -20.54
N ARG A 46 -3.20 0.61 -21.13
CA ARG A 46 -4.48 0.11 -20.59
C ARG A 46 -4.37 -0.43 -19.16
N ILE A 47 -3.21 -0.88 -18.72
CA ILE A 47 -2.99 -1.40 -17.35
C ILE A 47 -2.78 -0.23 -16.37
N ILE A 48 -2.24 0.89 -16.86
CA ILE A 48 -1.97 2.11 -16.07
C ILE A 48 -3.23 2.95 -15.91
N THR A 49 -4.05 3.06 -16.97
CA THR A 49 -5.26 3.89 -16.99
C THR A 49 -6.50 3.19 -16.45
N ARG A 50 -6.49 1.86 -16.35
CA ARG A 50 -7.60 1.12 -15.75
C ARG A 50 -7.74 1.50 -14.27
N PRO A 51 -8.97 1.74 -13.78
CA PRO A 51 -9.21 1.93 -12.36
C PRO A 51 -8.67 0.75 -11.54
N PRO A 52 -8.03 1.00 -10.40
CA PRO A 52 -7.49 -0.06 -9.56
C PRO A 52 -8.63 -0.91 -8.96
N SER A 53 -8.46 -2.24 -8.99
CA SER A 53 -9.39 -3.24 -8.47
C SER A 53 -8.59 -4.46 -7.97
N ALA A 54 -8.94 -5.01 -6.81
CA ALA A 54 -8.24 -6.13 -6.16
C ALA A 54 -8.98 -7.46 -6.24
N GLU A 55 -9.42 -7.88 -7.43
CA GLU A 55 -9.33 -9.26 -7.93
C GLU A 55 -10.55 -9.71 -8.77
N LEU A 56 -10.23 -10.52 -9.80
CA LEU A 56 -10.90 -11.72 -10.36
C LEU A 56 -12.43 -11.84 -10.50
N ARG A 57 -13.23 -10.81 -10.25
CA ARG A 57 -14.66 -10.75 -10.59
C ARG A 57 -14.97 -9.49 -11.38
N ALA A 58 -15.86 -9.63 -12.38
CA ALA A 58 -16.13 -8.59 -13.38
C ALA A 58 -16.57 -7.24 -12.77
N ASP A 59 -17.15 -7.24 -11.57
CA ASP A 59 -17.84 -6.09 -10.99
C ASP A 59 -17.36 -5.69 -9.58
N GLN A 60 -16.24 -6.24 -9.08
CA GLN A 60 -15.73 -5.90 -7.74
C GLN A 60 -14.66 -4.80 -7.81
N THR A 61 -14.86 -3.69 -7.11
CA THR A 61 -13.87 -2.59 -7.03
C THR A 61 -13.33 -2.47 -5.60
N ASP A 62 -12.04 -2.17 -5.45
CA ASP A 62 -11.44 -1.88 -4.13
C ASP A 62 -12.12 -0.70 -3.43
N GLN A 63 -12.70 0.20 -4.23
CA GLN A 63 -13.36 1.41 -3.80
C GLN A 63 -14.64 1.15 -3.01
N ASP A 64 -15.20 -0.07 -3.07
CA ASP A 64 -16.32 -0.46 -2.22
C ASP A 64 -15.90 -0.54 -0.73
N SER A 65 -14.59 -0.70 -0.46
CA SER A 65 -14.07 -0.92 0.90
C SER A 65 -12.87 -0.05 1.29
N LEU A 66 -12.39 0.83 0.42
CA LEU A 66 -11.27 1.73 0.70
C LEU A 66 -11.51 3.12 0.13
N PRO A 67 -10.95 4.17 0.74
CA PRO A 67 -10.89 5.49 0.11
C PRO A 67 -10.00 5.44 -1.15
N PRO A 68 -10.05 6.47 -2.01
CA PRO A 68 -9.12 6.61 -3.13
C PRO A 68 -7.66 6.42 -2.69
N TYR A 69 -6.82 5.85 -3.55
CA TYR A 69 -5.44 5.52 -3.20
C TYR A 69 -4.62 6.76 -2.84
N GLU A 70 -4.95 7.91 -3.41
CA GLU A 70 -4.32 9.19 -3.06
C GLU A 70 -4.54 9.53 -1.58
N VAL A 71 -5.74 9.27 -1.07
CA VAL A 71 -6.09 9.49 0.34
C VAL A 71 -5.48 8.38 1.22
N LEU A 72 -5.61 7.12 0.79
CA LEU A 72 -5.07 5.98 1.52
C LEU A 72 -3.56 6.06 1.70
N ASP A 73 -2.82 6.32 0.61
CA ASP A 73 -1.37 6.40 0.62
C ASP A 73 -0.90 7.59 1.48
N ALA A 74 -1.60 8.72 1.44
CA ALA A 74 -1.29 9.87 2.28
C ALA A 74 -1.46 9.54 3.78
N ILE A 75 -2.52 8.83 4.16
CA ILE A 75 -2.71 8.36 5.54
C ILE A 75 -1.62 7.36 5.91
N LEU A 76 -1.26 6.43 5.02
CA LEU A 76 -0.20 5.45 5.27
C LEU A 76 1.15 6.12 5.51
N THR A 77 1.55 7.10 4.67
CA THR A 77 2.81 7.82 4.87
C THR A 77 2.81 8.58 6.20
N ARG A 78 1.74 9.32 6.52
CA ARG A 78 1.68 10.07 7.78
C ARG A 78 1.71 9.16 9.01
N TYR A 79 0.88 8.12 9.01
CA TYR A 79 0.75 7.22 10.16
C TYR A 79 1.92 6.25 10.29
N MET A 80 2.27 5.55 9.21
CA MET A 80 3.29 4.49 9.24
C MET A 80 4.70 5.02 9.06
N GLU A 81 4.92 5.99 8.18
CA GLU A 81 6.28 6.45 7.91
C GLU A 81 6.69 7.59 8.86
N ASN A 82 5.76 8.49 9.21
CA ASN A 82 6.06 9.69 10.00
C ASN A 82 5.62 9.64 11.47
N ASP A 83 5.01 8.54 11.95
CA ASP A 83 4.48 8.41 13.33
C ASP A 83 3.50 9.54 13.72
N GLU A 84 2.77 10.12 12.74
CA GLU A 84 1.78 11.15 13.03
C GLU A 84 0.54 10.56 13.74
N SER A 85 0.02 11.29 14.73
CA SER A 85 -1.16 10.87 15.48
C SER A 85 -2.45 11.01 14.66
N ILE A 86 -3.50 10.30 15.09
CA ILE A 86 -4.84 10.38 14.47
C ILE A 86 -5.36 11.81 14.53
N GLU A 87 -5.21 12.48 15.67
CA GLU A 87 -5.65 13.85 15.89
C GLU A 87 -4.95 14.83 14.95
N SER A 88 -3.64 14.65 14.72
CA SER A 88 -2.87 15.47 13.78
C SER A 88 -3.36 15.31 12.35
N MET A 89 -3.65 14.08 11.92
CA MET A 89 -4.19 13.81 10.60
C MET A 89 -5.60 14.40 10.42
N VAL A 90 -6.47 14.30 11.43
CA VAL A 90 -7.79 14.92 11.40
C VAL A 90 -7.68 16.45 11.33
N ALA A 91 -6.79 17.05 12.12
CA ALA A 91 -6.53 18.49 12.08
C ALA A 91 -5.96 18.95 10.73
N ALA A 92 -5.22 18.09 10.03
CA ALA A 92 -4.73 18.32 8.67
C ALA A 92 -5.82 18.20 7.58
N GLY A 93 -7.07 17.90 7.94
CA GLY A 93 -8.23 17.90 7.04
C GLY A 93 -8.63 16.53 6.50
N PHE A 94 -8.08 15.43 7.04
CA PHE A 94 -8.56 14.10 6.72
C PHE A 94 -9.86 13.78 7.46
N ASP A 95 -10.78 13.08 6.80
CA ASP A 95 -12.01 12.60 7.45
C ASP A 95 -11.68 11.63 8.59
N ALA A 96 -12.19 11.91 9.79
CA ALA A 96 -11.88 11.13 10.99
C ALA A 96 -12.31 9.66 10.88
N ALA A 97 -13.48 9.40 10.30
CA ALA A 97 -13.97 8.03 10.13
C ALA A 97 -13.08 7.25 9.16
N VAL A 98 -12.55 7.90 8.12
CA VAL A 98 -11.58 7.30 7.19
C VAL A 98 -10.25 7.02 7.91
N VAL A 99 -9.69 7.99 8.64
CA VAL A 99 -8.41 7.80 9.36
C VAL A 99 -8.51 6.65 10.36
N GLU A 100 -9.52 6.64 11.22
CA GLU A 100 -9.76 5.58 12.21
C GLU A 100 -9.94 4.20 11.57
N ARG A 101 -10.67 4.14 10.46
CA ARG A 101 -10.85 2.90 9.70
C ARG A 101 -9.51 2.40 9.17
N ILE A 102 -8.70 3.25 8.56
CA ILE A 102 -7.41 2.86 7.98
C ILE A 102 -6.41 2.44 9.06
N THR A 103 -6.28 3.19 10.15
CA THR A 103 -5.38 2.82 11.26
C THR A 103 -5.79 1.50 11.91
N ARG A 104 -7.10 1.27 12.07
CA ARG A 104 -7.63 -0.03 12.49
C ARG A 104 -7.29 -1.14 11.50
N LEU A 105 -7.48 -0.91 10.19
CA LEU A 105 -7.15 -1.87 9.14
C LEU A 105 -5.66 -2.22 9.14
N ILE A 106 -4.78 -1.24 9.35
CA ILE A 106 -3.34 -1.49 9.52
C ILE A 106 -3.18 -2.45 10.69
N LYS A 107 -3.67 -2.12 11.88
CA LYS A 107 -3.51 -2.95 13.08
C LYS A 107 -4.00 -4.39 12.90
N ILE A 108 -5.22 -4.61 12.42
CA ILE A 108 -5.79 -5.96 12.32
C ILE A 108 -5.06 -6.84 11.30
N ASN A 109 -4.37 -6.26 10.32
CA ASN A 109 -3.62 -7.00 9.30
C ASN A 109 -2.17 -7.30 9.69
N GLU A 110 -1.76 -7.04 10.95
CA GLU A 110 -0.40 -7.31 11.44
C GLU A 110 -0.01 -8.79 11.26
N TYR A 111 -0.94 -9.71 11.53
CA TYR A 111 -0.70 -11.15 11.37
C TYR A 111 -0.39 -11.56 9.92
N LYS A 112 -0.96 -10.85 8.93
CA LYS A 112 -0.66 -11.09 7.51
C LYS A 112 0.74 -10.59 7.19
N ARG A 113 1.07 -9.36 7.62
CA ARG A 113 2.38 -8.74 7.35
C ARG A 113 3.55 -9.54 7.91
N ARG A 114 3.38 -10.16 9.08
CA ARG A 114 4.43 -11.02 9.67
C ARG A 114 4.74 -12.28 8.85
N GLN A 115 3.82 -12.72 7.99
CA GLN A 115 4.01 -13.85 7.09
C GLN A 115 4.44 -13.42 5.68
N ALA A 116 4.47 -12.12 5.39
CA ALA A 116 4.87 -11.62 4.09
C ALA A 116 6.34 -11.97 3.80
N PRO A 117 6.68 -12.35 2.56
CA PRO A 117 8.08 -12.57 2.20
C PRO A 117 8.92 -11.31 2.40
N ILE A 118 10.23 -11.52 2.43
CA ILE A 118 11.19 -10.43 2.41
C ILE A 118 11.04 -9.62 1.11
N GLY A 119 11.46 -8.35 1.16
CA GLY A 119 11.37 -7.43 0.03
C GLY A 119 12.35 -6.28 0.22
N ILE A 120 12.42 -5.42 -0.80
CA ILE A 120 13.31 -4.25 -0.81
C ILE A 120 12.66 -3.15 0.04
N ARG A 121 13.44 -2.54 0.93
CA ARG A 121 13.08 -1.29 1.60
C ARG A 121 13.53 -0.12 0.74
N VAL A 122 12.62 0.79 0.44
CA VAL A 122 12.88 2.04 -0.30
C VAL A 122 12.48 3.28 0.49
N SER A 123 11.55 3.16 1.45
CA SER A 123 11.16 4.26 2.34
C SER A 123 12.10 4.39 3.54
N HIS A 124 12.02 5.52 4.26
CA HIS A 124 12.77 5.68 5.51
C HIS A 124 12.20 4.83 6.65
N ARG A 125 10.95 4.34 6.56
CA ARG A 125 10.35 3.38 7.49
C ARG A 125 9.40 2.44 6.76
N SER A 126 9.68 1.13 6.84
CA SER A 126 8.97 0.09 6.10
C SER A 126 8.18 -0.86 6.99
N PHE A 127 7.19 -1.57 6.41
CA PHE A 127 6.50 -2.71 7.05
C PHE A 127 7.38 -3.98 7.16
N GLY A 128 8.67 -3.81 7.47
CA GLY A 128 9.65 -4.87 7.66
C GLY A 128 10.25 -4.83 9.07
N LYS A 129 11.58 -4.70 9.15
CA LYS A 129 12.29 -4.65 10.44
C LYS A 129 11.99 -3.38 11.26
N ASP A 130 11.47 -2.33 10.62
CA ASP A 130 11.19 -1.02 11.22
C ASP A 130 9.80 -0.96 11.88
N TRP A 131 8.88 -1.86 11.49
CA TRP A 131 7.52 -1.93 12.00
C TRP A 131 7.36 -3.14 12.91
N ARG A 132 7.51 -2.94 14.22
CA ARG A 132 7.49 -4.02 15.22
C ARG A 132 6.31 -3.89 16.18
N TYR A 133 5.12 -4.24 15.69
CA TYR A 133 3.91 -4.21 16.49
C TYR A 133 3.46 -5.63 16.90
N PRO A 134 2.87 -5.80 18.09
CA PRO A 134 2.31 -7.08 18.51
C PRO A 134 1.13 -7.49 17.63
N VAL A 135 1.04 -8.78 17.30
CA VAL A 135 -0.13 -9.35 16.60
C VAL A 135 -1.35 -9.34 17.54
N THR A 136 -1.17 -9.86 18.75
CA THR A 136 -2.21 -9.83 19.79
C THR A 136 -2.15 -8.49 20.52
N SER A 137 -3.08 -7.59 20.22
CA SER A 137 -3.16 -6.27 20.86
C SER A 137 -4.58 -5.76 20.97
N GLN A 138 -5.00 -5.36 22.16
CA GLN A 138 -6.26 -4.68 22.41
C GLN A 138 -6.14 -3.15 22.50
N PHE A 139 -4.94 -2.58 22.31
CA PHE A 139 -4.72 -1.14 22.36
C PHE A 139 -5.64 -0.39 21.37
N ARG A 140 -6.42 0.56 21.87
CA ARG A 140 -7.21 1.48 21.05
C ARG A 140 -6.52 2.84 21.15
N ALA A 141 -5.99 3.29 20.03
CA ALA A 141 -5.54 4.67 19.86
C ALA A 141 -6.77 5.58 19.86
#